data_AF-I0IIM0-F1
#
_entry.id   AF-I0IIM0-F1
#
_cell.length_a   1.000
_cell.length_b   1.000
_cell.length_c   1.000
_cell.angle_alpha   90.00
_cell.angle_beta   90.00
_cell.angle_gamma   90.00
#
_symmetry.space_group_name_H-M   'P 1'
#
loop_
_entity.id
_entity.type
_entity.pdbx_description
1 polymer ?
#
loop_
_entity_poly.entity_id
_entity_poly.type
_entity_poly.pdbx_seq_one_letter_code
_entity_poly.pdbx_strand_id
1 'polypeptide(L)'
;MKRPLPPRRGPSGLRTGIGRGPRLAAAFAASIALAGCRVGPDATEADLDHRLNERYRHTEPATPVPAEAGLSAWWEGFDDPVMTRLVRRALVGSLDLAAARERIVAARARRGVVDADRLPQLTAEGSYGYLATGEEALSFNGAPPGVETELYALGVVAGWELDLWGRVGRLVEAADAEIAFAVEDFRAVRVSLAASVARQVVTVRALDAEIETVRRGLDADRDVLSIAEARQAAGFSDALDAARAQRVLAQDLAVLPGLHAERASALLQLDALLGLAPGSVVIEPRGAGPAAAPGSRAAALVLDGPLPAAGVPADLLLRRPEVRRAAAALAAATARVGAAEAERFPRVTLSGSLRLQGPQVGDATDWDARVLQLGPSVSLPLFQGGRIRANVVRADARRRESLALFERAVVEAQREVETAAVRRFRGAERVRRLAAAAAAAVDTETLARDRYTAGASDFLSVTEAVTTRLGIQRLKVNAERETLLRLIDLYAALGGGW
;
A
#
# COMPACT_ATOMS: atom_id res chain seq x y z
N MET A 1 23.31 99.45 39.89
CA MET A 1 24.70 99.04 39.61
C MET A 1 24.68 97.75 38.79
N LYS A 2 25.07 97.85 37.52
CA LYS A 2 25.10 96.75 36.54
C LYS A 2 26.31 95.84 36.82
N ARG A 3 26.11 94.52 36.91
CA ARG A 3 27.19 93.51 36.86
C ARG A 3 26.89 92.50 35.74
N PRO A 4 27.92 91.97 35.06
CA PRO A 4 27.81 91.48 33.69
C PRO A 4 27.59 89.97 33.57
N LEU A 5 27.07 89.60 32.39
CA LEU A 5 26.77 88.26 31.88
C LEU A 5 27.99 87.31 31.82
N PRO A 6 27.81 85.99 31.97
CA PRO A 6 28.85 84.99 31.73
C PRO A 6 29.09 84.75 30.22
N PRO A 7 30.29 84.27 29.83
CA PRO A 7 30.68 84.16 28.43
C PRO A 7 30.04 82.98 27.68
N ARG A 8 29.91 83.20 26.37
CA ARG A 8 29.32 82.33 25.33
C ARG A 8 30.07 81.01 25.14
N ARG A 9 29.28 79.97 24.88
CA ARG A 9 29.65 78.63 24.41
C ARG A 9 30.42 78.70 23.07
N GLY A 10 31.54 77.97 22.99
CA GLY A 10 32.16 77.56 21.72
C GLY A 10 31.56 76.23 21.22
N PRO A 11 31.62 75.93 19.91
CA PRO A 11 31.05 74.71 19.34
C PRO A 11 32.05 73.55 19.48
N SER A 12 31.79 72.64 20.42
CA SER A 12 32.49 71.35 20.50
C SER A 12 31.76 70.33 19.61
N GLY A 13 32.48 69.85 18.60
CA GLY A 13 31.95 69.04 17.50
C GLY A 13 31.27 67.74 17.89
N LEU A 14 30.27 67.39 17.08
CA LEU A 14 29.69 66.06 16.96
C LEU A 14 30.79 65.06 16.57
N ARG A 15 31.23 64.25 17.54
CA ARG A 15 31.88 62.97 17.26
C ARG A 15 30.79 61.89 17.21
N THR A 16 30.33 61.58 16.00
CA THR A 16 29.59 60.36 15.69
C THR A 16 30.53 59.17 15.83
N GLY A 17 30.53 58.55 17.01
CA GLY A 17 31.18 57.26 17.24
C GLY A 17 30.39 56.13 16.59
N ILE A 18 30.51 55.97 15.27
CA ILE A 18 30.11 54.73 14.58
C ILE A 18 31.20 53.70 14.89
N GLY A 19 31.00 52.97 15.99
CA GLY A 19 31.90 51.93 16.48
C GLY A 19 31.15 50.64 16.83
N ARG A 20 30.39 50.10 15.87
CA ARG A 20 29.80 48.74 15.95
C ARG A 20 30.00 48.03 14.61
N GLY A 21 31.27 47.80 14.25
CA GLY A 21 31.69 47.46 12.89
C GLY A 21 32.12 46.02 12.58
N PRO A 22 32.68 45.19 13.51
CA PRO A 22 33.09 43.84 13.13
C PRO A 22 32.31 42.69 13.82
N ARG A 23 31.66 42.93 14.97
CA ARG A 23 31.02 41.84 15.75
C ARG A 23 29.71 41.33 15.15
N LEU A 24 28.90 42.23 14.56
CA LEU A 24 27.62 41.85 13.91
C LEU A 24 27.85 41.23 12.52
N ALA A 25 28.85 41.70 11.77
CA ALA A 25 29.24 41.12 10.49
C ALA A 25 29.91 39.74 10.66
N ALA A 26 30.73 39.55 11.71
CA ALA A 26 31.30 38.24 12.04
C ALA A 26 30.22 37.25 12.53
N ALA A 27 29.22 37.71 13.28
CA ALA A 27 28.07 36.88 13.66
C ALA A 27 27.24 36.45 12.43
N PHE A 28 27.00 37.36 11.48
CA PHE A 28 26.25 37.06 10.25
C PHE A 28 27.05 36.15 9.29
N ALA A 29 28.36 36.35 9.15
CA ALA A 29 29.23 35.48 8.36
C ALA A 29 29.40 34.07 8.99
N ALA A 30 29.46 33.98 10.32
CA ALA A 30 29.41 32.68 11.02
C ALA A 30 28.05 31.99 10.83
N SER A 31 26.95 32.74 10.75
CA SER A 31 25.60 32.21 10.48
C SER A 31 25.47 31.60 9.08
N ILE A 32 26.17 32.14 8.08
CA ILE A 32 26.18 31.61 6.70
C ILE A 32 27.11 30.38 6.58
N ALA A 33 28.21 30.33 7.34
CA ALA A 33 29.04 29.11 7.45
C ALA A 33 28.37 27.99 8.28
N LEU A 34 27.29 28.29 8.99
CA LEU A 34 26.43 27.36 9.71
C LEU A 34 25.27 26.80 8.86
N ALA A 35 25.29 26.99 7.53
CA ALA A 35 24.56 26.10 6.62
C ALA A 35 25.19 24.69 6.77
N GLY A 36 24.69 23.95 7.75
CA GLY A 36 25.34 22.83 8.40
C GLY A 36 25.84 21.76 7.44
N CYS A 37 27.06 21.29 7.69
CA CYS A 37 27.57 20.07 7.07
C CYS A 37 26.65 18.91 7.44
N ARG A 38 25.85 18.45 6.48
CA ARG A 38 25.02 17.27 6.64
C ARG A 38 25.91 16.04 6.51
N VAL A 39 26.13 15.30 7.59
CA VAL A 39 26.96 14.08 7.55
C VAL A 39 26.16 12.85 7.13
N GLY A 40 26.89 11.84 6.66
CA GLY A 40 26.34 10.58 6.16
C GLY A 40 25.93 10.58 4.70
N PRO A 41 25.61 9.39 4.18
CA PRO A 41 25.34 9.18 2.77
C PRO A 41 24.07 9.92 2.33
N ASP A 42 24.11 10.45 1.12
CA ASP A 42 22.92 10.91 0.41
C ASP A 42 22.33 9.77 -0.42
N ALA A 43 21.01 9.69 -0.47
CA ALA A 43 20.34 8.79 -1.38
C ALA A 43 20.49 9.35 -2.81
N THR A 44 21.27 8.68 -3.67
CA THR A 44 21.34 9.03 -5.10
C THR A 44 20.49 8.04 -5.90
N GLU A 45 19.78 8.57 -6.90
CA GLU A 45 19.01 7.78 -7.89
C GLU A 45 19.89 6.81 -8.70
N ALA A 46 21.21 7.00 -8.69
CA ALA A 46 22.19 6.23 -9.47
C ALA A 46 22.29 4.74 -9.09
N ASP A 47 21.80 4.32 -7.92
CA ASP A 47 21.76 2.90 -7.54
C ASP A 47 20.68 2.10 -8.31
N LEU A 48 19.78 2.76 -9.05
CA LEU A 48 18.57 2.14 -9.62
C LEU A 48 18.77 1.50 -11.00
N ASP A 49 19.72 1.99 -11.80
CA ASP A 49 19.78 1.69 -13.24
C ASP A 49 20.51 0.35 -13.55
N HIS A 50 21.40 -0.07 -12.64
CA HIS A 50 22.30 -1.21 -12.88
C HIS A 50 21.63 -2.60 -12.69
N ARG A 51 20.37 -2.67 -12.26
CA ARG A 51 19.67 -3.94 -11.92
C ARG A 51 18.48 -4.32 -12.83
N LEU A 52 18.14 -3.48 -13.79
CA LEU A 52 17.17 -3.83 -14.84
C LEU A 52 17.85 -4.77 -15.85
N ASN A 53 17.17 -5.87 -16.23
CA ASN A 53 17.64 -6.76 -17.29
C ASN A 53 17.77 -5.97 -18.61
N GLU A 54 18.77 -6.27 -19.44
CA GLU A 54 19.04 -5.60 -20.74
C GLU A 54 17.79 -5.52 -21.64
N ARG A 55 16.89 -6.51 -21.56
CA ARG A 55 15.62 -6.52 -22.28
C ARG A 55 14.70 -5.34 -21.89
N TYR A 56 14.75 -4.90 -20.64
CA TYR A 56 14.00 -3.73 -20.15
C TYR A 56 14.75 -2.41 -20.34
N ARG A 57 16.09 -2.44 -20.47
CA ARG A 57 16.93 -1.25 -20.75
C ARG A 57 16.82 -0.75 -22.19
N HIS A 58 16.53 -1.62 -23.16
CA HIS A 58 16.57 -1.31 -24.59
C HIS A 58 15.25 -1.52 -25.33
N THR A 59 14.13 -1.72 -24.62
CA THR A 59 12.82 -1.67 -25.28
C THR A 59 12.46 -0.20 -25.48
N GLU A 60 12.85 0.38 -26.62
CA GLU A 60 12.20 1.60 -27.10
C GLU A 60 10.68 1.33 -27.13
N PRO A 61 9.83 2.27 -26.65
CA PRO A 61 8.40 2.08 -26.67
C PRO A 61 7.97 1.82 -28.11
N ALA A 62 7.51 0.59 -28.41
CA ALA A 62 7.09 0.18 -29.76
C ALA A 62 5.95 1.05 -30.32
N THR A 63 5.38 1.92 -29.50
CA THR A 63 4.58 3.08 -29.83
C THR A 63 4.42 3.86 -28.52
N PRO A 64 4.33 5.20 -28.50
CA PRO A 64 3.94 5.92 -27.30
C PRO A 64 2.50 5.54 -26.97
N VAL A 65 2.32 4.53 -26.12
CA VAL A 65 1.03 4.26 -25.48
C VAL A 65 0.72 5.53 -24.67
N PRO A 66 -0.42 6.20 -24.89
CA PRO A 66 -0.83 7.32 -24.04
C PRO A 66 -0.95 6.80 -22.60
N ALA A 67 0.09 7.04 -21.81
CA ALA A 67 0.37 6.29 -20.58
C ALA A 67 -0.54 6.68 -19.40
N GLU A 68 -1.49 7.59 -19.58
CA GLU A 68 -2.31 8.13 -18.48
C GLU A 68 -3.80 7.77 -18.58
N ALA A 69 -4.34 7.55 -19.80
CA ALA A 69 -5.79 7.46 -19.99
C ALA A 69 -6.37 6.04 -19.82
N GLY A 70 -5.58 4.98 -20.03
CA GLY A 70 -6.10 3.60 -20.07
C GLY A 70 -5.83 2.72 -18.84
N LEU A 71 -4.71 2.93 -18.15
CA LEU A 71 -4.28 2.06 -17.03
C LEU A 71 -4.92 2.44 -15.70
N SER A 72 -5.28 3.71 -15.49
CA SER A 72 -5.89 4.18 -14.23
C SER A 72 -7.32 3.66 -14.02
N ALA A 73 -8.05 3.36 -15.11
CA ALA A 73 -9.41 2.83 -15.12
C ALA A 73 -9.56 1.59 -16.02
N TRP A 74 -8.53 0.73 -16.04
CA TRP A 74 -8.44 -0.42 -16.96
C TRP A 74 -9.67 -1.36 -16.97
N TRP A 75 -10.41 -1.43 -15.87
CA TRP A 75 -11.64 -2.23 -15.75
C TRP A 75 -12.75 -1.76 -16.70
N GLU A 76 -12.73 -0.50 -17.15
CA GLU A 76 -13.68 0.02 -18.14
C GLU A 76 -13.50 -0.66 -19.50
N GLY A 77 -12.31 -1.16 -19.80
CA GLY A 77 -12.01 -1.93 -21.01
C GLY A 77 -12.70 -3.30 -21.07
N PHE A 78 -13.32 -3.79 -19.99
CA PHE A 78 -14.10 -5.04 -20.01
C PHE A 78 -15.54 -4.85 -20.52
N ASP A 79 -15.96 -3.61 -20.77
CA ASP A 79 -17.32 -3.24 -21.18
C ASP A 79 -18.41 -3.85 -20.28
N ASP A 80 -18.14 -3.94 -18.97
CA ASP A 80 -19.12 -4.35 -17.96
C ASP A 80 -19.46 -3.16 -17.05
N PRO A 81 -20.67 -2.56 -17.19
CA PRO A 81 -21.07 -1.41 -16.38
C PRO A 81 -21.25 -1.77 -14.90
N VAL A 82 -21.55 -3.04 -14.59
CA VAL A 82 -21.61 -3.52 -13.20
C VAL A 82 -20.21 -3.56 -12.60
N MET A 83 -19.22 -4.07 -13.33
CA MET A 83 -17.81 -4.04 -12.89
C MET A 83 -17.36 -2.61 -12.61
N THR A 84 -17.55 -1.71 -13.57
CA THR A 84 -17.15 -0.30 -13.45
C THR A 84 -17.79 0.36 -12.23
N ARG A 85 -19.09 0.17 -12.01
CA ARG A 85 -19.81 0.71 -10.85
C ARG A 85 -19.29 0.15 -9.54
N LEU A 86 -19.05 -1.16 -9.44
CA LEU A 86 -18.58 -1.79 -8.21
C LEU A 86 -17.15 -1.40 -7.88
N VAL A 87 -16.25 -1.32 -8.87
CA VAL A 87 -14.88 -0.83 -8.65
C VAL A 87 -14.90 0.62 -8.15
N ARG A 88 -15.64 1.51 -8.82
CA ARG A 88 -15.77 2.92 -8.36
C ARG A 88 -16.34 3.02 -6.94
N ARG A 89 -17.35 2.20 -6.60
CA ARG A 89 -17.92 2.17 -5.25
C ARG A 89 -16.90 1.68 -4.22
N ALA A 90 -16.13 0.65 -4.52
CA ALA A 90 -15.09 0.14 -3.62
C ALA A 90 -13.97 1.18 -3.40
N LEU A 91 -13.54 1.89 -4.45
CA LEU A 91 -12.51 2.93 -4.37
C LEU A 91 -12.91 4.12 -3.48
N VAL A 92 -14.20 4.29 -3.18
CA VAL A 92 -14.73 5.33 -2.30
C VAL A 92 -15.10 4.78 -0.92
N GLY A 93 -15.73 3.60 -0.86
CA GLY A 93 -16.35 3.06 0.37
C GLY A 93 -15.55 1.98 1.11
N SER A 94 -14.43 1.49 0.56
CA SER A 94 -13.67 0.41 1.20
C SER A 94 -13.01 0.84 2.51
N LEU A 95 -13.16 0.00 3.54
CA LEU A 95 -12.56 0.19 4.85
C LEU A 95 -11.04 0.04 4.83
N ASP A 96 -10.50 -0.79 3.93
CA ASP A 96 -9.04 -0.96 3.77
C ASP A 96 -8.39 0.32 3.24
N LEU A 97 -9.04 1.00 2.29
CA LEU A 97 -8.59 2.31 1.79
C LEU A 97 -8.73 3.41 2.85
N ALA A 98 -9.78 3.37 3.66
CA ALA A 98 -9.94 4.29 4.79
C ALA A 98 -8.79 4.09 5.80
N ALA A 99 -8.48 2.86 6.18
CA ALA A 99 -7.35 2.54 7.06
C ALA A 99 -6.00 2.98 6.47
N ALA A 100 -5.76 2.74 5.18
CA ALA A 100 -4.53 3.18 4.51
C ALA A 100 -4.41 4.72 4.47
N ARG A 101 -5.52 5.45 4.35
CA ARG A 101 -5.54 6.92 4.42
C ARG A 101 -5.12 7.42 5.80
N GLU A 102 -5.61 6.80 6.87
CA GLU A 102 -5.21 7.16 8.24
C GLU A 102 -3.73 6.89 8.52
N ARG A 103 -3.11 5.88 7.87
CA ARG A 103 -1.65 5.68 7.96
C ARG A 103 -0.86 6.86 7.39
N ILE A 104 -1.37 7.54 6.36
CA ILE A 104 -0.74 8.77 5.83
C ILE A 104 -0.85 9.91 6.84
N VAL A 105 -2.01 10.06 7.49
CA VAL A 105 -2.21 11.07 8.56
C VAL A 105 -1.25 10.79 9.72
N ALA A 106 -1.16 9.55 10.17
CA ALA A 106 -0.23 9.14 11.23
C ALA A 106 1.24 9.38 10.84
N ALA A 107 1.64 9.09 9.60
CA ALA A 107 3.00 9.37 9.11
C ALA A 107 3.31 10.87 9.11
N ARG A 108 2.37 11.72 8.69
CA ARG A 108 2.52 13.18 8.74
C ARG A 108 2.62 13.70 10.18
N ALA A 109 1.79 13.19 11.08
CA ALA A 109 1.85 13.55 12.50
C ALA A 109 3.21 13.16 13.11
N ARG A 110 3.71 11.96 12.79
CA ARG A 110 5.04 11.50 13.22
C ARG A 110 6.16 12.39 12.69
N ARG A 111 6.08 12.83 11.42
CA ARG A 111 7.02 13.82 10.87
C ARG A 111 6.96 15.13 11.64
N GLY A 112 5.78 15.59 12.05
CA GLY A 112 5.61 16.75 12.93
C GLY A 112 6.30 16.60 14.29
N VAL A 113 6.19 15.42 14.92
CA VAL A 113 6.89 15.10 16.18
C VAL A 113 8.41 15.18 16.00
N VAL A 114 8.94 14.64 14.91
CA VAL A 114 10.39 14.68 14.64
C VAL A 114 10.87 16.08 14.27
N ASP A 115 10.06 16.86 13.54
CA ASP A 115 10.40 18.24 13.15
C ASP A 115 10.38 19.20 14.34
N ALA A 116 9.60 18.88 15.40
CA ALA A 116 9.60 19.65 16.65
C ALA A 116 10.99 19.70 17.32
N ASP A 117 11.83 18.67 17.13
CA ASP A 117 13.21 18.66 17.63
C ASP A 117 14.10 19.76 16.99
N ARG A 118 13.65 20.40 15.89
CA ARG A 118 14.34 21.57 15.30
C ARG A 118 14.09 22.85 16.07
N LEU A 119 13.10 22.88 16.96
CA LEU A 119 12.69 24.06 17.72
C LEU A 119 13.09 23.93 19.19
N PRO A 120 13.26 25.06 19.91
CA PRO A 120 13.38 25.04 21.35
C PRO A 120 12.16 24.40 22.01
N GLN A 121 12.40 23.44 22.89
CA GLN A 121 11.38 22.84 23.74
C GLN A 121 11.27 23.65 25.02
N LEU A 122 10.04 23.96 25.44
CA LEU A 122 9.75 24.76 26.63
C LEU A 122 8.82 23.96 27.56
N THR A 123 9.27 23.73 28.78
CA THR A 123 8.55 22.94 29.78
C THR A 123 8.34 23.76 31.04
N ALA A 124 7.11 23.84 31.53
CA ALA A 124 6.83 24.36 32.86
C ALA A 124 7.04 23.24 33.88
N GLU A 125 7.78 23.52 34.94
CA GLU A 125 8.15 22.57 35.97
C GLU A 125 7.77 23.12 37.35
N GLY A 126 7.25 22.26 38.21
CA GLY A 126 6.99 22.55 39.61
C GLY A 126 7.49 21.38 40.44
N SER A 127 8.22 21.64 41.51
CA SER A 127 8.74 20.61 42.39
C SER A 127 8.74 21.06 43.86
N TYR A 128 8.60 20.08 44.73
CA TYR A 128 8.81 20.18 46.16
C TYR A 128 9.84 19.13 46.56
N GLY A 129 10.89 19.56 47.23
CA GLY A 129 11.90 18.68 47.81
C GLY A 129 11.96 18.88 49.31
N TYR A 130 12.09 17.77 50.05
CA TYR A 130 12.41 17.75 51.46
C TYR A 130 13.70 16.96 51.65
N LEU A 131 14.67 17.56 52.34
CA LEU A 131 15.92 16.93 52.70
C LEU A 131 16.11 17.06 54.22
N ALA A 132 16.30 15.93 54.90
CA ALA A 132 16.74 15.89 56.29
C ALA A 132 18.07 15.16 56.36
N THR A 133 19.09 15.80 56.94
CA THR A 133 20.41 15.20 57.16
C THR A 133 20.54 14.75 58.62
N GLY A 134 21.08 13.56 58.84
CA GLY A 134 21.44 13.12 60.20
C GLY A 134 22.62 13.91 60.76
N GLU A 135 22.82 13.87 62.08
CA GLU A 135 23.86 14.63 62.79
C GLU A 135 25.30 14.25 62.41
N GLU A 136 25.51 13.02 61.90
CA GLU A 136 26.80 12.53 61.42
C GLU A 136 26.90 12.46 59.89
N ALA A 137 25.91 13.00 59.17
CA ALA A 137 25.87 12.91 57.71
C ALA A 137 27.02 13.71 57.06
N LEU A 138 27.90 13.02 56.34
CA LEU A 138 28.91 13.66 55.48
C LEU A 138 28.22 14.22 54.22
N SER A 139 27.87 15.50 54.25
CA SER A 139 27.21 16.17 53.13
C SER A 139 28.22 16.84 52.20
N PHE A 140 28.41 16.26 51.01
CA PHE A 140 29.21 16.85 49.93
C PHE A 140 28.45 17.92 49.12
N ASN A 141 27.13 18.05 49.35
CA ASN A 141 26.24 18.92 48.59
C ASN A 141 25.88 20.23 49.35
N GLY A 142 26.63 20.55 50.40
CA GLY A 142 26.56 21.85 51.09
C GLY A 142 25.49 22.00 52.18
N ALA A 143 24.62 21.00 52.40
CA ALA A 143 23.68 21.01 53.53
C ALA A 143 24.40 20.54 54.83
N PRO A 144 24.42 21.32 55.92
CA PRO A 144 25.09 20.90 57.16
C PRO A 144 24.45 19.62 57.76
N PRO A 145 25.18 18.85 58.58
CA PRO A 145 24.59 17.75 59.34
C PRO A 145 23.49 18.26 60.30
N GLY A 146 22.44 17.46 60.51
CA GLY A 146 21.34 17.80 61.43
C GLY A 146 20.40 18.91 60.93
N VAL A 147 20.33 19.14 59.61
CA VAL A 147 19.49 20.21 59.03
C VAL A 147 18.34 19.62 58.22
N GLU A 148 17.16 20.21 58.42
CA GLU A 148 15.98 19.99 57.58
C GLU A 148 15.89 21.15 56.58
N THR A 149 15.70 20.83 55.30
CA THR A 149 15.58 21.81 54.22
C THR A 149 14.40 21.45 53.34
N GLU A 150 13.48 22.39 53.22
CA GLU A 150 12.44 22.38 52.20
C GLU A 150 12.91 23.18 50.98
N LEU A 151 12.48 22.77 49.79
CA LEU A 151 12.70 23.50 48.56
C LEU A 151 11.44 23.45 47.72
N TYR A 152 10.78 24.59 47.59
CA TYR A 152 9.70 24.79 46.64
C TYR A 152 10.30 25.45 45.41
N ALA A 153 10.03 24.90 44.23
CA ALA A 153 10.49 25.47 42.98
C ALA A 153 9.35 25.46 41.95
N LEU A 154 9.15 26.59 41.29
CA LEU A 154 8.28 26.73 40.13
C LEU A 154 9.08 27.43 39.04
N GLY A 155 9.00 26.94 37.81
CA GLY A 155 9.75 27.56 36.75
C GLY A 155 9.45 27.02 35.37
N VAL A 156 10.26 27.50 34.43
CA VAL A 156 10.21 27.10 33.04
C VAL A 156 11.63 26.77 32.61
N VAL A 157 11.79 25.62 31.97
CA VAL A 157 13.05 25.15 31.39
C VAL A 157 12.90 25.12 29.87
N ALA A 158 13.91 25.62 29.17
CA ALA A 158 14.03 25.62 27.74
C ALA A 158 15.26 24.81 27.32
N GLY A 159 15.13 23.98 26.28
CA GLY A 159 16.22 23.22 25.70
C GLY A 159 16.14 23.16 24.19
N TRP A 160 17.23 23.43 23.49
CA TRP A 160 17.30 23.37 22.03
C TRP A 160 18.61 22.75 21.57
N GLU A 161 18.53 21.72 20.71
CA GLU A 161 19.70 21.17 20.03
C GLU A 161 20.00 21.97 18.77
N LEU A 162 21.21 22.53 18.68
CA LEU A 162 21.68 23.17 17.47
C LEU A 162 22.12 22.07 16.49
N ASP A 163 21.42 21.95 15.37
CA ASP A 163 21.62 20.88 14.39
C ASP A 163 22.83 21.12 13.46
N LEU A 164 24.01 21.26 14.05
CA LEU A 164 25.25 21.62 13.34
C LEU A 164 25.71 20.54 12.34
N TRP A 165 25.42 19.28 12.66
CA TRP A 165 25.83 18.10 11.88
C TRP A 165 24.65 17.48 11.10
N GLY A 166 23.47 18.09 11.15
CA GLY A 166 22.29 17.61 10.44
C GLY A 166 21.67 16.33 11.00
N ARG A 167 21.87 15.99 12.28
CA ARG A 167 21.25 14.83 12.93
C ARG A 167 19.72 14.93 12.88
N VAL A 168 19.17 16.05 13.32
CA VAL A 168 17.73 16.29 13.33
C VAL A 168 17.23 16.42 11.88
N GLY A 169 18.01 17.10 11.02
CA GLY A 169 17.78 17.19 9.59
C GLY A 169 17.61 15.84 8.89
N ARG A 170 18.50 14.89 9.19
CA ARG A 170 18.47 13.50 8.70
C ARG A 170 17.28 12.71 9.27
N LEU A 171 16.89 12.93 10.51
CA LEU A 171 15.68 12.31 11.08
C LEU A 171 14.40 12.82 10.41
N VAL A 172 14.32 14.12 10.12
CA VAL A 172 13.19 14.71 9.37
C VAL A 172 13.15 14.16 7.94
N GLU A 173 14.30 14.06 7.25
CA GLU A 173 14.37 13.42 5.92
C GLU A 173 13.88 11.96 5.96
N ALA A 174 14.27 11.21 7.00
CA ALA A 174 13.77 9.85 7.18
C ALA A 174 12.23 9.82 7.37
N ALA A 175 11.67 10.77 8.11
CA ALA A 175 10.23 10.89 8.32
C ALA A 175 9.49 11.34 7.05
N ASP A 176 10.08 12.22 6.23
CA ASP A 176 9.52 12.61 4.93
C ASP A 176 9.47 11.39 3.98
N ALA A 177 10.51 10.55 3.97
CA ALA A 177 10.52 9.30 3.22
C ALA A 177 9.51 8.26 3.76
N GLU A 178 9.23 8.24 5.07
CA GLU A 178 8.14 7.43 5.64
C GLU A 178 6.74 7.91 5.20
N ILE A 179 6.54 9.22 5.00
CA ILE A 179 5.30 9.74 4.39
C ILE A 179 5.18 9.23 2.96
N ALA A 180 6.26 9.31 2.17
CA ALA A 180 6.28 8.78 0.82
C ALA A 180 5.94 7.28 0.80
N PHE A 181 6.51 6.49 1.71
CA PHE A 181 6.16 5.08 1.89
C PHE A 181 4.66 4.90 2.13
N ALA A 182 4.05 5.66 3.05
CA ALA A 182 2.63 5.53 3.36
C ALA A 182 1.72 5.92 2.16
N VAL A 183 2.14 6.89 1.35
CA VAL A 183 1.43 7.27 0.12
C VAL A 183 1.49 6.16 -0.94
N GLU A 184 2.64 5.54 -1.13
CA GLU A 184 2.76 4.42 -2.07
C GLU A 184 2.06 3.14 -1.54
N ASP A 185 2.03 2.91 -0.22
CA ASP A 185 1.23 1.86 0.41
C ASP A 185 -0.27 2.03 0.11
N PHE A 186 -0.78 3.26 0.24
CA PHE A 186 -2.17 3.58 -0.14
C PHE A 186 -2.46 3.28 -1.61
N ARG A 187 -1.54 3.60 -2.53
CA ARG A 187 -1.69 3.29 -3.95
C ARG A 187 -1.64 1.79 -4.22
N ALA A 188 -0.79 1.03 -3.51
CA ALA A 188 -0.75 -0.42 -3.60
C ALA A 188 -2.08 -1.06 -3.15
N VAL A 189 -2.64 -0.60 -2.02
CA VAL A 189 -3.98 -1.02 -1.56
C VAL A 189 -5.04 -0.69 -2.62
N ARG A 190 -4.96 0.48 -3.26
CA ARG A 190 -5.88 0.89 -4.34
C ARG A 190 -5.86 -0.06 -5.54
N VAL A 191 -4.67 -0.39 -6.04
CA VAL A 191 -4.48 -1.34 -7.16
C VAL A 191 -5.02 -2.72 -6.78
N SER A 192 -4.65 -3.22 -5.60
CA SER A 192 -5.07 -4.54 -5.11
C SER A 192 -6.59 -4.64 -4.94
N LEU A 193 -7.23 -3.58 -4.42
CA LEU A 193 -8.67 -3.51 -4.25
C LEU A 193 -9.41 -3.53 -5.59
N ALA A 194 -8.99 -2.70 -6.54
CA ALA A 194 -9.60 -2.65 -7.88
C ALA A 194 -9.50 -4.03 -8.57
N ALA A 195 -8.33 -4.66 -8.54
CA ALA A 195 -8.13 -6.00 -9.08
C ALA A 195 -8.99 -7.05 -8.36
N SER A 196 -9.10 -6.99 -7.04
CA SER A 196 -9.88 -7.95 -6.26
C SER A 196 -11.38 -7.85 -6.54
N VAL A 197 -11.93 -6.64 -6.64
CA VAL A 197 -13.33 -6.44 -7.04
C VAL A 197 -13.58 -6.95 -8.45
N ALA A 198 -12.72 -6.61 -9.40
CA ALA A 198 -12.85 -7.10 -10.78
C ALA A 198 -12.77 -8.64 -10.86
N ARG A 199 -11.85 -9.27 -10.12
CA ARG A 199 -11.75 -10.74 -10.04
C ARG A 199 -13.05 -11.35 -9.55
N GLN A 200 -13.64 -10.81 -8.49
CA GLN A 200 -14.90 -11.32 -7.97
C GLN A 200 -16.08 -11.13 -8.92
N VAL A 201 -16.14 -9.99 -9.63
CA VAL A 201 -17.16 -9.80 -10.68
C VAL A 201 -17.00 -10.85 -11.78
N VAL A 202 -15.78 -11.08 -12.27
CA VAL A 202 -15.50 -12.13 -13.27
C VAL A 202 -15.87 -13.52 -12.74
N THR A 203 -15.57 -13.82 -11.47
CA THR A 203 -15.94 -15.09 -10.83
C THR A 203 -17.46 -15.28 -10.80
N VAL A 204 -18.23 -14.27 -10.37
CA VAL A 204 -19.70 -14.33 -10.38
C VAL A 204 -20.23 -14.56 -11.80
N ARG A 205 -19.73 -13.81 -12.79
CA ARG A 205 -20.14 -13.97 -14.20
C ARG A 205 -19.82 -15.36 -14.75
N ALA A 206 -18.67 -15.92 -14.39
CA ALA A 206 -18.29 -17.26 -14.81
C ALA A 206 -19.14 -18.34 -14.15
N LEU A 207 -19.48 -18.17 -12.87
CA LEU A 207 -20.39 -19.08 -12.16
C LEU A 207 -21.81 -19.01 -12.74
N ASP A 208 -22.30 -17.83 -13.11
CA ASP A 208 -23.56 -17.68 -13.85
C ASP A 208 -23.52 -18.48 -15.17
N ALA A 209 -22.43 -18.38 -15.92
CA ALA A 209 -22.25 -19.10 -17.18
C ALA A 209 -22.13 -20.63 -16.98
N GLU A 210 -21.50 -21.08 -15.90
CA GLU A 210 -21.39 -22.51 -15.57
C GLU A 210 -22.75 -23.07 -15.12
N ILE A 211 -23.50 -22.35 -14.28
CA ILE A 211 -24.87 -22.70 -13.87
C ILE A 211 -25.76 -22.85 -15.11
N GLU A 212 -25.71 -21.90 -16.04
CA GLU A 212 -26.50 -21.96 -17.28
C GLU A 212 -26.07 -23.12 -18.19
N THR A 213 -24.77 -23.44 -18.22
CA THR A 213 -24.26 -24.59 -18.96
C THR A 213 -24.75 -25.91 -18.36
N VAL A 214 -24.76 -26.04 -17.04
CA VAL A 214 -25.31 -27.21 -16.34
C VAL A 214 -26.83 -27.31 -16.55
N ARG A 215 -27.57 -26.21 -16.48
CA ARG A 215 -29.03 -26.22 -16.74
C ARG A 215 -29.37 -26.74 -18.14
N ARG A 216 -28.67 -26.26 -19.18
CA ARG A 216 -28.83 -26.78 -20.54
C ARG A 216 -28.39 -28.25 -20.67
N GLY A 217 -27.44 -28.70 -19.87
CA GLY A 217 -27.09 -30.12 -19.72
C GLY A 217 -28.25 -30.93 -19.16
N LEU A 218 -28.85 -30.47 -18.06
CA LEU A 218 -29.98 -31.12 -17.40
C LEU A 218 -31.22 -31.23 -18.29
N ASP A 219 -31.49 -30.22 -19.13
CA ASP A 219 -32.58 -30.31 -20.10
C ASP A 219 -32.30 -31.42 -21.12
N ALA A 220 -31.06 -31.50 -21.60
CA ALA A 220 -30.60 -32.59 -22.45
C ALA A 220 -30.67 -33.98 -21.77
N ASP A 221 -30.36 -34.08 -20.48
CA ASP A 221 -30.45 -35.32 -19.70
C ASP A 221 -31.91 -35.77 -19.52
N ARG A 222 -32.83 -34.82 -19.27
CA ARG A 222 -34.27 -35.09 -19.16
C ARG A 222 -34.84 -35.59 -20.48
N ASP A 223 -34.45 -34.98 -21.59
CA ASP A 223 -34.86 -35.44 -22.93
C ASP A 223 -34.39 -36.88 -23.17
N VAL A 224 -33.13 -37.17 -22.85
CA VAL A 224 -32.53 -38.50 -23.01
C VAL A 224 -33.20 -39.55 -22.12
N LEU A 225 -33.52 -39.21 -20.87
CA LEU A 225 -34.31 -40.07 -19.98
C LEU A 225 -35.71 -40.34 -20.54
N SER A 226 -36.42 -39.31 -21.01
CA SER A 226 -37.76 -39.46 -21.58
C SER A 226 -37.76 -40.37 -22.82
N ILE A 227 -36.75 -40.27 -23.68
CA ILE A 227 -36.59 -41.16 -24.84
C ILE A 227 -36.36 -42.61 -24.37
N ALA A 228 -35.49 -42.83 -23.38
CA ALA A 228 -35.21 -44.17 -22.86
C ALA A 228 -36.46 -44.82 -22.22
N GLU A 229 -37.20 -44.06 -21.41
CA GLU A 229 -38.47 -44.51 -20.80
C GLU A 229 -39.53 -44.85 -21.85
N ALA A 230 -39.67 -44.02 -22.89
CA ALA A 230 -40.64 -44.25 -23.97
C ALA A 230 -40.31 -45.52 -24.77
N ARG A 231 -39.03 -45.77 -25.08
CA ARG A 231 -38.60 -46.99 -25.78
C ARG A 231 -38.78 -48.24 -24.92
N GLN A 232 -38.51 -48.15 -23.62
CA GLN A 232 -38.74 -49.24 -22.68
C GLN A 232 -40.24 -49.57 -22.59
N ALA A 233 -41.10 -48.57 -22.47
CA ALA A 233 -42.56 -48.75 -22.42
C ALA A 233 -43.12 -49.38 -23.70
N ALA A 234 -42.50 -49.09 -24.85
CA ALA A 234 -42.84 -49.67 -26.14
C ALA A 234 -42.17 -51.04 -26.41
N GLY A 235 -41.35 -51.55 -25.48
CA GLY A 235 -40.68 -52.85 -25.59
C GLY A 235 -39.45 -52.88 -26.52
N PHE A 236 -38.92 -51.71 -26.91
CA PHE A 236 -37.77 -51.58 -27.82
C PHE A 236 -36.41 -51.47 -27.11
N SER A 237 -36.38 -51.40 -25.78
CA SER A 237 -35.16 -51.39 -24.95
C SER A 237 -35.42 -52.04 -23.59
N ASP A 238 -34.36 -52.40 -22.86
CA ASP A 238 -34.46 -52.89 -21.49
C ASP A 238 -34.49 -51.75 -20.46
N ALA A 239 -34.65 -52.09 -19.18
CA ALA A 239 -34.66 -51.12 -18.08
C ALA A 239 -33.28 -50.49 -17.78
N LEU A 240 -32.20 -51.01 -18.39
CA LEU A 240 -30.84 -50.54 -18.14
C LEU A 240 -30.63 -49.15 -18.73
N ASP A 241 -31.23 -48.85 -19.89
CA ASP A 241 -31.13 -47.54 -20.54
C ASP A 241 -31.75 -46.43 -19.68
N ALA A 242 -32.98 -46.62 -19.21
CA ALA A 242 -33.64 -45.66 -18.32
C ALA A 242 -32.87 -45.47 -17.00
N ALA A 243 -32.38 -46.55 -16.39
CA ALA A 243 -31.57 -46.48 -15.18
C ALA A 243 -30.24 -45.72 -15.39
N ARG A 244 -29.60 -45.88 -16.56
CA ARG A 244 -28.37 -45.14 -16.94
C ARG A 244 -28.65 -43.66 -17.12
N ALA A 245 -29.75 -43.31 -17.79
CA ALA A 245 -30.17 -41.93 -18.01
C ALA A 245 -30.48 -41.23 -16.68
N GLN A 246 -31.24 -41.90 -15.81
CA GLN A 246 -31.59 -41.39 -14.49
C GLN A 246 -30.36 -41.16 -13.61
N ARG A 247 -29.36 -42.06 -13.69
CA ARG A 247 -28.07 -41.88 -12.99
C ARG A 247 -27.35 -40.61 -13.46
N VAL A 248 -27.26 -40.36 -14.78
CA VAL A 248 -26.60 -39.15 -15.31
C VAL A 248 -27.34 -37.89 -14.87
N LEU A 249 -28.66 -37.85 -15.04
CA LEU A 249 -29.48 -36.73 -14.59
C LEU A 249 -29.27 -36.44 -13.09
N ALA A 250 -29.27 -37.48 -12.24
CA ALA A 250 -29.05 -37.32 -10.80
C ALA A 250 -27.63 -36.82 -10.47
N GLN A 251 -26.61 -37.24 -11.22
CA GLN A 251 -25.24 -36.76 -11.06
C GLN A 251 -25.09 -35.29 -11.42
N ASP A 252 -25.67 -34.86 -12.54
CA ASP A 252 -25.58 -33.47 -12.98
C ASP A 252 -26.45 -32.53 -12.14
N LEU A 253 -27.59 -33.02 -11.60
CA LEU A 253 -28.40 -32.28 -10.63
C LEU A 253 -27.61 -31.95 -9.36
N ALA A 254 -26.74 -32.87 -8.92
CA ALA A 254 -25.92 -32.69 -7.72
C ALA A 254 -24.85 -31.59 -7.86
N VAL A 255 -24.54 -31.14 -9.09
CA VAL A 255 -23.57 -30.06 -9.34
C VAL A 255 -24.13 -28.68 -9.00
N LEU A 256 -25.43 -28.44 -9.24
CA LEU A 256 -26.06 -27.12 -9.09
C LEU A 256 -25.94 -26.51 -7.68
N PRO A 257 -26.21 -27.24 -6.58
CA PRO A 257 -26.08 -26.68 -5.24
C PRO A 257 -24.67 -26.13 -4.94
N GLY A 258 -23.63 -26.82 -5.41
CA GLY A 258 -22.24 -26.39 -5.25
C GLY A 258 -21.97 -25.07 -5.98
N LEU A 259 -22.39 -24.97 -7.24
CA LEU A 259 -22.24 -23.73 -8.02
C LEU A 259 -23.02 -22.55 -7.42
N HIS A 260 -24.22 -22.81 -6.89
CA HIS A 260 -25.01 -21.79 -6.20
C HIS A 260 -24.33 -21.30 -4.91
N ALA A 261 -23.72 -22.21 -4.14
CA ALA A 261 -22.97 -21.87 -2.93
C ALA A 261 -21.70 -21.06 -3.24
N GLU A 262 -20.95 -21.43 -4.29
CA GLU A 262 -19.79 -20.66 -4.76
C GLU A 262 -20.18 -19.26 -5.22
N ARG A 263 -21.31 -19.14 -5.94
CA ARG A 263 -21.83 -17.85 -6.39
C ARG A 263 -22.21 -16.96 -5.21
N ALA A 264 -22.89 -17.52 -4.21
CA ALA A 264 -23.24 -16.80 -2.98
C ALA A 264 -21.97 -16.32 -2.24
N SER A 265 -20.96 -17.19 -2.09
CA SER A 265 -19.67 -16.81 -1.49
C SER A 265 -18.97 -15.67 -2.24
N ALA A 266 -18.96 -15.68 -3.57
CA ALA A 266 -18.34 -14.61 -4.36
C ALA A 266 -19.06 -13.26 -4.19
N LEU A 267 -20.39 -13.26 -4.06
CA LEU A 267 -21.16 -12.04 -3.75
C LEU A 267 -20.88 -11.53 -2.34
N LEU A 268 -20.79 -12.41 -1.35
CA LEU A 268 -20.43 -12.03 0.02
C LEU A 268 -19.00 -11.46 0.10
N GLN A 269 -18.07 -11.99 -0.70
CA GLN A 269 -16.73 -11.40 -0.83
C GLN A 269 -16.77 -10.00 -1.45
N LEU A 270 -17.66 -9.74 -2.41
CA LEU A 270 -17.89 -8.38 -2.92
C LEU A 270 -18.43 -7.46 -1.83
N ASP A 271 -19.42 -7.88 -1.04
CA ASP A 271 -19.93 -7.07 0.08
C ASP A 271 -18.78 -6.63 1.01
N ALA A 272 -17.90 -7.55 1.39
CA ALA A 272 -16.75 -7.27 2.23
C ALA A 272 -15.76 -6.26 1.59
N LEU A 273 -15.41 -6.45 0.31
CA LEU A 273 -14.51 -5.53 -0.41
C LEU A 273 -15.08 -4.11 -0.52
N LEU A 274 -16.41 -4.00 -0.61
CA LEU A 274 -17.12 -2.73 -0.68
C LEU A 274 -17.39 -2.09 0.70
N GLY A 275 -17.08 -2.78 1.81
CA GLY A 275 -17.39 -2.32 3.16
C GLY A 275 -18.89 -2.34 3.48
N LEU A 276 -19.65 -3.27 2.90
CA LEU A 276 -21.10 -3.38 3.03
C LEU A 276 -21.49 -4.58 3.90
N ALA A 277 -22.73 -4.56 4.41
CA ALA A 277 -23.31 -5.71 5.08
C ALA A 277 -23.55 -6.88 4.10
N PRO A 278 -23.41 -8.14 4.54
CA PRO A 278 -23.75 -9.32 3.74
C PRO A 278 -25.11 -9.23 3.04
N GLY A 279 -25.16 -9.53 1.75
CA GLY A 279 -26.37 -9.50 0.92
C GLY A 279 -26.71 -8.15 0.29
N SER A 280 -25.79 -7.17 0.32
CA SER A 280 -26.03 -5.83 -0.24
C SER A 280 -25.80 -5.74 -1.74
N VAL A 281 -24.84 -6.51 -2.27
CA VAL A 281 -24.49 -6.53 -3.69
C VAL A 281 -25.33 -7.56 -4.42
N VAL A 282 -26.04 -7.11 -5.45
CA VAL A 282 -26.77 -7.96 -6.39
C VAL A 282 -26.17 -7.79 -7.79
N ILE A 283 -25.77 -8.91 -8.39
CA ILE A 283 -25.35 -9.00 -9.79
C ILE A 283 -26.35 -9.91 -10.49
N GLU A 284 -27.18 -9.33 -11.36
CA GLU A 284 -28.11 -10.08 -12.18
C GLU A 284 -27.39 -10.84 -13.29
N PRO A 285 -27.78 -12.09 -13.61
CA PRO A 285 -27.28 -12.82 -14.75
C PRO A 285 -27.48 -12.02 -16.06
N ARG A 286 -26.49 -12.05 -16.97
CA ARG A 286 -26.60 -11.36 -18.27
C ARG A 286 -27.75 -11.97 -19.08
N GLY A 287 -28.71 -11.14 -19.48
CA GLY A 287 -29.89 -11.56 -20.25
C GLY A 287 -31.16 -11.80 -19.39
N ALA A 288 -31.11 -11.62 -18.07
CA ALA A 288 -32.28 -11.75 -17.19
C ALA A 288 -33.22 -10.53 -17.19
N GLY A 289 -33.00 -9.54 -18.06
CA GLY A 289 -33.85 -8.36 -18.20
C GLY A 289 -34.95 -8.52 -19.26
N PRO A 290 -36.04 -7.74 -19.22
CA PRO A 290 -37.17 -7.82 -20.16
C PRO A 290 -36.84 -7.49 -21.64
N ALA A 291 -35.57 -7.21 -21.96
CA ALA A 291 -35.07 -6.89 -23.31
C ALA A 291 -34.13 -7.97 -23.88
N ALA A 292 -34.22 -9.22 -23.43
CA ALA A 292 -33.49 -10.32 -24.05
C ALA A 292 -34.16 -10.70 -25.38
N ALA A 293 -33.62 -10.17 -26.49
CA ALA A 293 -34.04 -10.58 -27.83
C ALA A 293 -33.79 -12.08 -28.04
N PRO A 294 -34.65 -12.80 -28.79
CA PRO A 294 -34.42 -14.20 -29.14
C PRO A 294 -33.09 -14.31 -29.90
N GLY A 295 -32.11 -15.02 -29.34
CA GLY A 295 -30.75 -15.16 -29.90
C GLY A 295 -29.66 -14.32 -29.22
N SER A 296 -29.98 -13.53 -28.18
CA SER A 296 -28.96 -12.91 -27.34
C SER A 296 -28.11 -14.01 -26.70
N ARG A 297 -26.78 -14.00 -26.92
CA ARG A 297 -25.82 -14.88 -26.22
C ARG A 297 -25.81 -14.55 -24.74
N ALA A 298 -26.83 -15.01 -24.01
CA ALA A 298 -26.89 -14.96 -22.56
C ALA A 298 -25.64 -15.69 -22.04
N ALA A 299 -24.93 -15.04 -21.12
CA ALA A 299 -23.76 -15.58 -20.41
C ALA A 299 -22.40 -15.71 -21.14
N ALA A 300 -22.17 -15.13 -22.32
CA ALA A 300 -20.81 -15.09 -22.86
C ALA A 300 -19.91 -14.15 -22.02
N LEU A 301 -18.80 -14.69 -21.50
CA LEU A 301 -17.70 -13.92 -20.94
C LEU A 301 -17.05 -13.11 -22.08
N VAL A 302 -17.07 -11.78 -21.99
CA VAL A 302 -16.45 -10.91 -22.98
C VAL A 302 -14.94 -10.94 -22.74
N LEU A 303 -14.18 -11.45 -23.72
CA LEU A 303 -12.72 -11.62 -23.65
C LEU A 303 -11.94 -10.38 -24.13
N ASP A 304 -12.66 -9.38 -24.63
CA ASP A 304 -12.12 -8.20 -25.31
C ASP A 304 -11.76 -7.09 -24.32
N GLY A 305 -10.77 -7.36 -23.46
CA GLY A 305 -10.04 -6.28 -22.80
C GLY A 305 -8.83 -5.89 -23.64
N PRO A 306 -8.52 -4.59 -23.81
CA PRO A 306 -7.36 -4.16 -24.59
C PRO A 306 -6.09 -4.79 -24.01
N LEU A 307 -5.19 -5.26 -24.87
CA LEU A 307 -3.88 -5.72 -24.43
C LEU A 307 -2.98 -4.49 -24.28
N PRO A 308 -2.30 -4.30 -23.13
CA PRO A 308 -1.16 -3.38 -23.09
C PRO A 308 -0.16 -3.82 -24.16
N ALA A 309 0.30 -2.87 -24.99
CA ALA A 309 1.17 -3.15 -26.13
C ALA A 309 2.39 -3.99 -25.71
N ALA A 310 2.80 -4.91 -26.58
CA ALA A 310 3.89 -5.84 -26.30
C ALA A 310 5.21 -5.09 -26.02
N GLY A 311 5.80 -5.36 -24.85
CA GLY A 311 6.98 -4.69 -24.33
C GLY A 311 6.58 -3.73 -23.20
N VAL A 312 6.92 -4.08 -21.97
CA VAL A 312 6.70 -3.20 -20.79
C VAL A 312 7.98 -2.40 -20.61
N PRO A 313 7.97 -1.07 -20.87
CA PRO A 313 9.14 -0.24 -20.59
C PRO A 313 9.60 -0.40 -19.14
N ALA A 314 10.91 -0.36 -18.89
CA ALA A 314 11.45 -0.30 -17.53
C ALA A 314 10.77 0.78 -16.67
N ASP A 315 10.39 1.90 -17.30
CA ASP A 315 9.68 3.00 -16.67
C ASP A 315 8.31 2.62 -16.08
N LEU A 316 7.61 1.63 -16.65
CA LEU A 316 6.35 1.14 -16.09
C LEU A 316 6.58 0.32 -14.81
N LEU A 317 7.67 -0.44 -14.74
CA LEU A 317 8.01 -1.21 -13.53
C LEU A 317 8.42 -0.29 -12.37
N LEU A 318 9.20 0.76 -12.66
CA LEU A 318 9.62 1.74 -11.65
C LEU A 318 8.46 2.59 -11.11
N ARG A 319 7.36 2.70 -11.87
CA ARG A 319 6.14 3.37 -11.41
C ARG A 319 5.34 2.52 -10.42
N ARG A 320 5.52 1.20 -10.35
CA ARG A 320 4.69 0.33 -9.51
C ARG A 320 4.72 0.75 -8.02
N PRO A 321 3.57 0.89 -7.34
CA PRO A 321 3.51 1.38 -5.97
C PRO A 321 4.42 0.63 -5.00
N GLU A 322 4.51 -0.68 -5.09
CA GLU A 322 5.36 -1.50 -4.22
C GLU A 322 6.86 -1.30 -4.46
N VAL A 323 7.28 -1.00 -5.69
CA VAL A 323 8.67 -0.66 -6.00
C VAL A 323 9.00 0.73 -5.43
N ARG A 324 8.10 1.70 -5.61
CA ARG A 324 8.25 3.05 -5.05
C ARG A 324 8.18 3.06 -3.52
N ARG A 325 7.34 2.22 -2.93
CA ARG A 325 7.27 1.98 -1.47
C ARG A 325 8.58 1.43 -0.95
N ALA A 326 9.18 0.44 -1.63
CA ALA A 326 10.48 -0.10 -1.26
C ALA A 326 11.61 0.94 -1.42
N ALA A 327 11.56 1.77 -2.47
CA ALA A 327 12.50 2.88 -2.66
C ALA A 327 12.40 3.92 -1.53
N ALA A 328 11.19 4.28 -1.12
CA ALA A 328 10.96 5.17 0.02
C ALA A 328 11.48 4.58 1.34
N ALA A 329 11.33 3.27 1.55
CA ALA A 329 11.89 2.58 2.71
C ALA A 329 13.43 2.63 2.73
N LEU A 330 14.07 2.42 1.57
CA LEU A 330 15.51 2.55 1.40
C LEU A 330 15.98 3.98 1.68
N ALA A 331 15.30 5.00 1.14
CA ALA A 331 15.62 6.40 1.43
C ALA A 331 15.54 6.72 2.92
N ALA A 332 14.49 6.26 3.61
CA ALA A 332 14.35 6.42 5.06
C ALA A 332 15.47 5.70 5.83
N ALA A 333 15.92 4.53 5.38
CA ALA A 333 17.02 3.80 5.99
C ALA A 333 18.36 4.52 5.79
N THR A 334 18.63 5.04 4.59
CA THR A 334 19.82 5.83 4.26
C THR A 334 19.91 7.09 5.12
N ALA A 335 18.83 7.85 5.24
CA ALA A 335 18.80 9.05 6.08
C ALA A 335 19.10 8.73 7.56
N ARG A 336 18.62 7.60 8.09
CA ARG A 336 18.93 7.14 9.45
C ARG A 336 20.40 6.76 9.65
N VAL A 337 21.13 6.35 8.61
CA VAL A 337 22.60 6.19 8.68
C VAL A 337 23.25 7.53 8.97
N GLY A 338 22.87 8.59 8.26
CA GLY A 338 23.40 9.94 8.53
C GLY A 338 23.08 10.45 9.94
N ALA A 339 21.87 10.19 10.45
CA ALA A 339 21.54 10.52 11.84
C ALA A 339 22.41 9.75 12.85
N ALA A 340 22.73 8.48 12.58
CA ALA A 340 23.61 7.68 13.44
C ALA A 340 25.09 8.13 13.34
N GLU A 341 25.55 8.54 12.16
CA GLU A 341 26.89 9.08 11.98
C GLU A 341 27.09 10.41 12.69
N ALA A 342 26.05 11.25 12.74
CA ALA A 342 26.08 12.51 13.48
C ALA A 342 26.33 12.32 14.99
N GLU A 343 26.04 11.15 15.57
CA GLU A 343 26.36 10.84 16.98
C GLU A 343 27.88 10.80 17.26
N ARG A 344 28.73 10.72 16.22
CA ARG A 344 30.20 10.77 16.36
C ARG A 344 30.74 12.17 16.64
N PHE A 345 29.93 13.20 16.43
CA PHE A 345 30.35 14.59 16.52
C PHE A 345 29.86 15.25 17.81
N PRO A 346 30.47 16.38 18.25
CA PRO A 346 30.02 17.10 19.44
C PRO A 346 28.58 17.56 19.30
N ARG A 347 27.74 17.29 20.30
CA ARG A 347 26.38 17.84 20.38
C ARG A 347 26.43 19.19 21.07
N VAL A 348 25.81 20.19 20.46
CA VAL A 348 25.68 21.54 21.03
C VAL A 348 24.22 21.78 21.37
N THR A 349 23.94 22.08 22.63
CA THR A 349 22.60 22.41 23.11
C THR A 349 22.59 23.79 23.73
N LEU A 350 21.59 24.60 23.41
CA LEU A 350 21.30 25.84 24.12
C LEU A 350 20.23 25.54 25.18
N SER A 351 20.58 25.72 26.45
CA SER A 351 19.65 25.54 27.55
C SER A 351 19.43 26.87 28.29
N GLY A 352 18.22 27.03 28.78
CA GLY A 352 17.84 28.14 29.65
C GLY A 352 16.85 27.67 30.70
N SER A 353 16.89 28.25 31.89
CA SER A 353 15.83 28.07 32.89
C SER A 353 15.59 29.34 33.66
N LEU A 354 14.32 29.61 33.94
CA LEU A 354 13.87 30.64 34.89
C LEU A 354 13.09 29.92 35.98
N ARG A 355 13.61 29.94 37.20
CA ARG A 355 12.99 29.31 38.37
C ARG A 355 12.79 30.33 39.47
N LEU A 356 11.64 30.31 40.12
CA LEU A 356 11.40 30.94 41.42
C LEU A 356 11.52 29.82 42.44
N GLN A 357 12.45 29.93 43.38
CA GLN A 357 12.69 28.84 44.32
C GLN A 357 13.15 29.33 45.70
N GLY A 358 12.68 28.68 46.75
CA GLY A 358 13.04 29.00 48.12
C GLY A 358 12.51 27.99 49.15
N PRO A 359 12.86 28.18 50.43
CA PRO A 359 12.47 27.29 51.51
C PRO A 359 11.00 27.39 51.91
N GLN A 360 10.29 28.44 51.49
CA GLN A 360 8.87 28.62 51.77
C GLN A 360 8.04 28.50 50.49
N VAL A 361 6.80 28.02 50.60
CA VAL A 361 5.86 27.92 49.46
C VAL A 361 5.70 29.27 48.75
N GLY A 362 5.67 30.38 49.49
CA GLY A 362 5.53 31.73 48.94
C GLY A 362 6.67 32.14 48.01
N ASP A 363 7.88 31.63 48.26
CA ASP A 363 9.08 31.95 47.48
C ASP A 363 8.99 31.41 46.05
N ALA A 364 8.24 30.32 45.83
CA ALA A 364 7.99 29.78 44.49
C ALA A 364 7.11 30.70 43.62
N THR A 365 6.58 31.78 44.19
CA THR A 365 5.84 32.84 43.48
C THR A 365 6.48 34.23 43.62
N ASP A 366 7.53 34.36 44.43
CA ASP A 366 8.23 35.62 44.65
C ASP A 366 9.28 35.86 43.56
N TRP A 367 9.21 37.01 42.90
CA TRP A 367 10.16 37.40 41.86
C TRP A 367 11.56 37.68 42.41
N ASP A 368 11.69 38.00 43.69
CA ASP A 368 12.99 38.22 44.33
C ASP A 368 13.72 36.88 44.60
N ALA A 369 12.99 35.76 44.61
CA ALA A 369 13.54 34.40 44.69
C ALA A 369 13.92 33.80 43.31
N ARG A 370 14.08 34.63 42.28
CA ARG A 370 14.37 34.17 40.92
C ARG A 370 15.81 33.69 40.72
N VAL A 371 15.94 32.62 39.95
CA VAL A 371 17.19 32.06 39.44
C VAL A 371 17.06 31.95 37.93
N LEU A 372 17.89 32.71 37.21
CA LEU A 372 17.98 32.67 35.74
C LEU A 372 19.30 32.01 35.35
N GLN A 373 19.23 30.98 34.51
CA GLN A 373 20.38 30.35 33.89
C GLN A 373 20.18 30.33 32.38
N LEU A 374 21.19 30.74 31.62
CA LEU A 374 21.18 30.68 30.16
C LEU A 374 22.59 30.39 29.67
N GLY A 375 22.76 29.38 28.84
CA GLY A 375 24.07 29.10 28.27
C GLY A 375 24.08 27.92 27.31
N PRO A 376 25.03 27.89 26.37
CA PRO A 376 25.27 26.70 25.57
C PRO A 376 26.01 25.65 26.41
N SER A 377 25.73 24.38 26.14
CA SER A 377 26.53 23.25 26.58
C SER A 377 26.96 22.41 25.39
N VAL A 378 28.20 21.93 25.43
CA VAL A 378 28.77 21.06 24.39
C VAL A 378 29.10 19.72 25.03
N SER A 379 28.58 18.63 24.46
CA SER A 379 28.91 17.27 24.88
C SER A 379 29.55 16.50 23.74
N LEU A 380 30.80 16.06 23.92
CA LEU A 380 31.51 15.19 22.98
C LEU A 380 31.74 13.83 23.65
N PRO A 381 31.13 12.75 23.15
CA PRO A 381 31.38 11.43 23.70
C PRO A 381 32.79 10.92 23.36
N LEU A 382 33.68 10.90 24.35
CA LEU A 382 35.06 10.42 24.19
C LEU A 382 35.16 8.90 24.28
N PHE A 383 34.45 8.30 25.23
CA PHE A 383 34.42 6.84 25.44
C PHE A 383 33.01 6.37 25.75
N GLN A 384 32.52 5.40 24.98
CA GLN A 384 31.22 4.77 25.20
C GLN A 384 31.24 3.26 24.92
N GLY A 385 32.40 2.61 25.12
CA GLY A 385 32.54 1.16 24.89
C GLY A 385 32.15 0.70 23.48
N GLY A 386 32.34 1.54 22.46
CA GLY A 386 31.99 1.22 21.07
C GLY A 386 30.50 1.39 20.69
N ARG A 387 29.63 1.88 21.60
CA ARG A 387 28.18 2.05 21.35
C ARG A 387 27.83 2.81 20.06
N ILE A 388 28.45 3.97 19.83
CA ILE A 388 28.19 4.79 18.62
C ILE A 388 28.62 4.04 17.35
N ARG A 389 29.78 3.37 17.38
CA ARG A 389 30.25 2.56 16.26
C ARG A 389 29.26 1.42 15.95
N ALA A 390 28.80 0.71 16.98
CA ALA A 390 27.81 -0.35 16.83
C ALA A 390 26.46 0.17 16.30
N ASN A 391 26.00 1.34 16.75
CA ASN A 391 24.78 1.98 16.24
C ASN A 391 24.88 2.32 14.75
N VAL A 392 26.02 2.85 14.29
CA VAL A 392 26.26 3.12 12.86
C VAL A 392 26.26 1.83 12.06
N VAL A 393 26.97 0.79 12.54
CA VAL A 393 26.97 -0.54 11.88
C VAL A 393 25.54 -1.12 11.79
N ARG A 394 24.74 -0.99 12.85
CA ARG A 394 23.32 -1.40 12.84
C ARG A 394 22.49 -0.62 11.83
N ALA A 395 22.67 0.71 11.76
CA ALA A 395 21.95 1.55 10.81
C ALA A 395 22.32 1.21 9.36
N ASP A 396 23.61 1.01 9.08
CA ASP A 396 24.09 0.60 7.77
C ASP A 396 23.59 -0.81 7.37
N ALA A 397 23.56 -1.75 8.32
CA ALA A 397 22.99 -3.08 8.07
C ALA A 397 21.50 -3.00 7.67
N ARG A 398 20.71 -2.15 8.33
CA ARG A 398 19.29 -1.91 7.96
C ARG A 398 19.13 -1.24 6.60
N ARG A 399 20.06 -0.35 6.22
CA ARG A 399 20.11 0.23 4.86
C ARG A 399 20.37 -0.85 3.82
N ARG A 400 21.36 -1.72 4.04
CA ARG A 400 21.67 -2.85 3.14
C ARG A 400 20.53 -3.86 3.04
N GLU A 401 19.84 -4.15 4.15
CA GLU A 401 18.60 -4.94 4.14
C GLU A 401 17.51 -4.28 3.27
N SER A 402 17.30 -2.97 3.44
CA SER A 402 16.30 -2.23 2.64
C SER A 402 16.65 -2.20 1.15
N LEU A 403 17.93 -2.14 0.80
CA LEU A 403 18.40 -2.26 -0.58
C LEU A 403 18.06 -3.64 -1.16
N ALA A 404 18.32 -4.73 -0.42
CA ALA A 404 17.98 -6.07 -0.87
C ALA A 404 16.45 -6.26 -1.03
N LEU A 405 15.64 -5.67 -0.14
CA LEU A 405 14.18 -5.69 -0.26
C LEU A 405 13.68 -4.90 -1.48
N PHE A 406 14.31 -3.78 -1.78
CA PHE A 406 14.04 -3.01 -3.00
C PHE A 406 14.42 -3.81 -4.26
N GLU A 407 15.61 -4.40 -4.32
CA GLU A 407 16.03 -5.27 -5.43
C GLU A 407 15.06 -6.44 -5.63
N ARG A 408 14.62 -7.07 -4.53
CA ARG A 408 13.60 -8.13 -4.58
C ARG A 408 12.28 -7.63 -5.17
N ALA A 409 11.80 -6.44 -4.77
CA ALA A 409 10.56 -5.87 -5.29
C ALA A 409 10.62 -5.66 -6.82
N VAL A 410 11.77 -5.22 -7.34
CA VAL A 410 11.99 -5.06 -8.79
C VAL A 410 11.96 -6.40 -9.53
N VAL A 411 12.61 -7.43 -8.99
CA VAL A 411 12.62 -8.78 -9.58
C VAL A 411 11.23 -9.42 -9.52
N GLU A 412 10.51 -9.26 -8.41
CA GLU A 412 9.14 -9.76 -8.26
C GLU A 412 8.19 -9.08 -9.25
N ALA A 413 8.29 -7.76 -9.42
CA ALA A 413 7.51 -7.01 -10.38
C ALA A 413 7.72 -7.52 -11.82
N GLN A 414 8.98 -7.74 -12.23
CA GLN A 414 9.29 -8.33 -13.55
C GLN A 414 8.68 -9.73 -13.70
N ARG A 415 8.88 -10.60 -12.70
CA ARG A 415 8.37 -11.97 -12.71
C ARG A 415 6.84 -12.00 -12.84
N GLU A 416 6.13 -11.13 -12.14
CA GLU A 416 4.66 -11.05 -12.17
C GLU A 416 4.13 -10.66 -13.55
N VAL A 417 4.71 -9.63 -14.16
CA VAL A 417 4.35 -9.18 -15.51
C VAL A 417 4.54 -10.29 -16.54
N GLU A 418 5.73 -10.90 -16.56
CA GLU A 418 6.06 -11.98 -17.50
C GLU A 418 5.12 -13.20 -17.29
N THR A 419 4.88 -13.57 -16.03
CA THR A 419 3.99 -14.69 -15.68
C THR A 419 2.56 -14.41 -16.13
N ALA A 420 2.03 -13.21 -15.86
CA ALA A 420 0.68 -12.83 -16.24
C ALA A 420 0.51 -12.78 -17.76
N ALA A 421 1.47 -12.19 -18.47
CA ALA A 421 1.48 -12.11 -19.93
C ALA A 421 1.46 -13.51 -20.57
N VAL A 422 2.42 -14.38 -20.21
CA VAL A 422 2.50 -15.75 -20.78
C VAL A 422 1.23 -16.54 -20.49
N ARG A 423 0.70 -16.47 -19.26
CA ARG A 423 -0.54 -17.18 -18.90
C ARG A 423 -1.76 -16.65 -19.66
N ARG A 424 -1.87 -15.34 -19.90
CA ARG A 424 -2.96 -14.75 -20.69
C ARG A 424 -2.89 -15.18 -22.16
N PHE A 425 -1.70 -15.21 -22.76
CA PHE A 425 -1.54 -15.64 -24.16
C PHE A 425 -1.84 -17.14 -24.33
N ARG A 426 -1.31 -17.99 -23.46
CA ARG A 426 -1.58 -19.44 -23.51
C ARG A 426 -3.03 -19.77 -23.14
N GLY A 427 -3.64 -18.99 -22.25
CA GLY A 427 -5.06 -19.11 -21.90
C GLY A 427 -5.99 -18.88 -23.10
N ALA A 428 -5.74 -17.84 -23.90
CA ALA A 428 -6.54 -17.57 -25.10
C ALA A 428 -6.49 -18.72 -26.13
N GLU A 429 -5.31 -19.31 -26.33
CA GLU A 429 -5.19 -20.48 -27.20
C GLU A 429 -5.96 -21.69 -26.64
N ARG A 430 -5.89 -21.93 -25.33
CA ARG A 430 -6.67 -22.99 -24.66
C ARG A 430 -8.17 -22.79 -24.85
N VAL A 431 -8.68 -21.57 -24.67
CA VAL A 431 -10.10 -21.23 -24.92
C VAL A 431 -10.49 -21.53 -26.37
N ARG A 432 -9.67 -21.14 -27.35
CA ARG A 432 -9.93 -21.40 -28.77
C ARG A 432 -10.03 -22.90 -29.09
N ARG A 433 -9.15 -23.72 -28.51
CA ARG A 433 -9.18 -25.18 -28.70
C ARG A 433 -10.38 -25.82 -28.02
N LEU A 434 -10.72 -25.40 -26.81
CA LEU A 434 -11.91 -25.88 -26.09
C LEU A 434 -13.21 -25.44 -26.76
N ALA A 435 -13.24 -24.28 -27.42
CA ALA A 435 -14.38 -23.85 -28.22
C ALA A 435 -14.62 -24.76 -29.42
N ALA A 436 -13.55 -25.14 -30.15
CA ALA A 436 -13.65 -26.10 -31.24
C ALA A 436 -14.09 -27.50 -30.75
N ALA A 437 -13.52 -27.97 -29.63
CA ALA A 437 -13.91 -29.24 -29.02
C ALA A 437 -15.37 -29.23 -28.54
N ALA A 438 -15.85 -28.11 -27.98
CA ALA A 438 -17.23 -27.98 -27.54
C ALA A 438 -18.22 -28.02 -28.72
N ALA A 439 -17.88 -27.41 -29.85
CA ALA A 439 -18.70 -27.49 -31.07
C ALA A 439 -18.78 -28.94 -31.58
N ALA A 440 -17.63 -29.63 -31.71
CA ALA A 440 -17.59 -31.03 -32.13
C ALA A 440 -18.32 -31.98 -31.18
N ALA A 441 -18.34 -31.67 -29.87
CA ALA A 441 -19.07 -32.47 -28.88
C ALA A 441 -20.60 -32.31 -29.02
N VAL A 442 -21.08 -31.12 -29.40
CA VAL A 442 -22.51 -30.89 -29.73
C VAL A 442 -22.91 -31.70 -30.96
N ASP A 443 -22.09 -31.70 -32.01
CA ASP A 443 -22.35 -32.47 -33.23
C ASP A 443 -22.35 -33.98 -32.94
N THR A 444 -21.40 -34.46 -32.13
CA THR A 444 -21.31 -35.87 -31.70
C THR A 444 -22.54 -36.30 -30.91
N GLU A 445 -23.01 -35.50 -29.96
CA GLU A 445 -24.24 -35.78 -29.21
C GLU A 445 -25.46 -35.87 -30.12
N THR A 446 -25.59 -34.93 -31.07
CA THR A 446 -26.70 -34.90 -32.02
C THR A 446 -26.72 -36.19 -32.85
N LEU A 447 -25.58 -36.58 -33.42
CA LEU A 447 -25.47 -37.80 -34.21
C LEU A 447 -25.72 -39.07 -33.38
N ALA A 448 -25.23 -39.12 -32.14
CA ALA A 448 -25.46 -40.26 -31.25
C ALA A 448 -26.95 -40.42 -30.92
N ARG A 449 -27.65 -39.31 -30.65
CA ARG A 449 -29.10 -39.30 -30.42
C ARG A 449 -29.86 -39.78 -31.65
N ASP A 450 -29.55 -39.26 -32.84
CA ASP A 450 -30.22 -39.63 -34.09
C ASP A 450 -30.05 -41.12 -34.42
N ARG A 451 -28.83 -41.66 -34.22
CA ARG A 451 -28.57 -43.08 -34.42
C ARG A 451 -29.29 -43.96 -33.41
N TYR A 452 -29.36 -43.56 -32.15
CA TYR A 452 -30.06 -44.31 -31.12
C TYR A 452 -31.57 -44.34 -31.37
N THR A 453 -32.18 -43.19 -31.70
CA THR A 453 -33.61 -43.13 -32.02
C THR A 453 -33.94 -43.99 -33.24
N ALA A 454 -33.07 -44.02 -34.25
CA ALA A 454 -33.18 -44.90 -35.42
C ALA A 454 -32.84 -46.39 -35.14
N GLY A 455 -32.40 -46.75 -33.93
CA GLY A 455 -32.03 -48.13 -33.57
C GLY A 455 -30.68 -48.61 -34.15
N ALA A 456 -29.85 -47.67 -34.62
CA ALA A 456 -28.56 -47.93 -35.28
C ALA A 456 -27.33 -47.77 -34.36
N SER A 457 -27.53 -47.58 -33.05
CA SER A 457 -26.49 -47.56 -32.02
C SER A 457 -27.07 -47.92 -30.64
N ASP A 458 -26.18 -48.27 -29.69
CA ASP A 458 -26.57 -48.47 -28.29
C ASP A 458 -26.80 -47.14 -27.55
N PHE A 459 -27.46 -47.22 -26.39
CA PHE A 459 -27.71 -46.07 -25.52
C PHE A 459 -26.47 -45.57 -24.79
N LEU A 460 -25.47 -46.45 -24.63
CA LEU A 460 -24.21 -46.10 -23.99
C LEU A 460 -23.51 -44.97 -24.77
N SER A 461 -23.53 -45.05 -26.10
CA SER A 461 -23.02 -44.03 -27.02
C SER A 461 -23.68 -42.66 -26.81
N VAL A 462 -24.99 -42.63 -26.54
CA VAL A 462 -25.72 -41.37 -26.23
C VAL A 462 -25.26 -40.82 -24.89
N THR A 463 -25.22 -41.67 -23.86
CA THR A 463 -24.84 -41.28 -22.50
C THR A 463 -23.40 -40.75 -22.46
N GLU A 464 -22.48 -41.39 -23.18
CA GLU A 464 -21.09 -40.94 -23.33
C GLU A 464 -21.00 -39.59 -24.06
N ALA A 465 -21.78 -39.39 -25.12
CA ALA A 465 -21.76 -38.13 -25.87
C ALA A 465 -22.32 -36.95 -25.06
N VAL A 466 -23.42 -37.14 -24.32
CA VAL A 466 -24.03 -36.11 -23.45
C VAL A 466 -23.07 -35.71 -22.32
N THR A 467 -22.54 -36.71 -21.60
CA THR A 467 -21.59 -36.46 -20.49
C THR A 467 -20.30 -35.80 -20.98
N THR A 468 -19.78 -36.22 -22.13
CA THR A 468 -18.59 -35.62 -22.76
C THR A 468 -18.84 -34.17 -23.17
N ARG A 469 -19.99 -33.87 -23.80
CA ARG A 469 -20.34 -32.49 -24.16
C ARG A 469 -20.40 -31.59 -22.94
N LEU A 470 -21.14 -31.98 -21.90
CA LEU A 470 -21.27 -31.16 -20.70
C LEU A 470 -19.90 -30.93 -20.04
N GLY A 471 -19.08 -31.98 -19.95
CA GLY A 471 -17.71 -31.88 -19.45
C GLY A 471 -16.85 -30.86 -20.22
N ILE A 472 -16.83 -30.94 -21.55
CA ILE A 472 -16.06 -30.02 -22.41
C ILE A 472 -16.58 -28.58 -22.32
N GLN A 473 -17.91 -28.38 -22.27
CA GLN A 473 -18.50 -27.05 -22.13
C GLN A 473 -18.14 -26.40 -20.79
N ARG A 474 -18.17 -27.16 -19.69
CA ARG A 474 -17.71 -26.67 -18.38
C ARG A 474 -16.22 -26.36 -18.35
N LEU A 475 -15.38 -27.18 -19.01
CA LEU A 475 -13.94 -26.90 -19.16
C LEU A 475 -13.69 -25.60 -19.93
N LYS A 476 -14.48 -25.33 -20.98
CA LYS A 476 -14.42 -24.08 -21.76
C LYS A 476 -14.74 -22.86 -20.89
N VAL A 477 -15.85 -22.88 -20.15
CA VAL A 477 -16.23 -21.77 -19.25
C VAL A 477 -15.15 -21.51 -18.20
N ASN A 478 -14.59 -22.57 -17.62
CA ASN A 478 -13.48 -22.45 -16.67
C ASN A 478 -12.22 -21.86 -17.30
N ALA A 479 -11.87 -22.24 -18.52
CA ALA A 479 -10.73 -21.66 -19.25
C ALA A 479 -10.95 -20.18 -19.59
N GLU A 480 -12.18 -19.77 -19.92
CA GLU A 480 -12.55 -18.37 -20.14
C GLU A 480 -12.40 -17.55 -18.86
N ARG A 481 -12.92 -18.06 -17.73
CA ARG A 481 -12.73 -17.47 -16.40
C ARG A 481 -11.25 -17.26 -16.08
N GLU A 482 -10.46 -18.32 -16.19
CA GLU A 482 -9.02 -18.27 -15.92
C GLU A 482 -8.33 -17.21 -16.79
N THR A 483 -8.64 -17.16 -18.08
CA THR A 483 -8.03 -16.21 -19.03
C THR A 483 -8.33 -14.76 -18.65
N LEU A 484 -9.55 -14.46 -18.20
CA LEU A 484 -9.94 -13.13 -17.72
C LEU A 484 -9.26 -12.76 -16.40
N LEU A 485 -9.16 -13.70 -15.46
CA LEU A 485 -8.43 -13.48 -14.21
C LEU A 485 -6.95 -13.17 -14.50
N ARG A 486 -6.32 -13.81 -15.50
CA ARG A 486 -4.94 -13.48 -15.92
C ARG A 486 -4.82 -12.11 -16.55
N LEU A 487 -5.84 -11.65 -17.25
CA LEU A 487 -5.86 -10.28 -17.78
C LEU A 487 -5.90 -9.26 -16.63
N ILE A 488 -6.70 -9.51 -15.60
CA ILE A 488 -6.73 -8.68 -14.39
C ILE A 488 -5.36 -8.70 -13.67
N ASP A 489 -4.76 -9.89 -13.52
CA ASP A 489 -3.42 -10.02 -12.94
C ASP A 489 -2.37 -9.22 -13.74
N LEU A 490 -2.47 -9.19 -15.08
CA LEU A 490 -1.59 -8.41 -15.93
C LEU A 490 -1.77 -6.91 -15.70
N TYR A 491 -3.01 -6.41 -15.63
CA TYR A 491 -3.27 -5.01 -15.32
C TYR A 491 -2.75 -4.59 -13.94
N ALA A 492 -2.98 -5.43 -12.92
CA ALA A 492 -2.45 -5.21 -11.59
C ALA A 492 -0.90 -5.20 -11.59
N ALA A 493 -0.28 -6.12 -12.33
CA ALA A 493 1.17 -6.21 -12.48
C ALA A 493 1.78 -5.04 -13.28
N LEU A 494 0.98 -4.29 -14.03
CA LEU A 494 1.43 -3.06 -14.69
C LEU A 494 1.26 -1.83 -13.78
N GLY A 495 0.79 -2.02 -12.55
CA GLY A 495 0.43 -0.92 -11.65
C GLY A 495 -0.84 -0.19 -12.07
N GLY A 496 -1.73 -0.83 -12.84
CA GLY A 496 -3.00 -0.24 -13.27
C GLY A 496 -3.98 -0.05 -12.10
N GLY A 497 -4.67 1.10 -12.08
CA GLY A 497 -5.65 1.43 -11.04
C GLY A 497 -5.21 2.54 -10.09
N TRP A 498 -4.10 3.24 -10.35
CA TRP A 498 -3.77 4.46 -9.62
C TRP A 498 -3.18 5.57 -10.47
#